data_AF-A0A1Q7VSV7-F1
#
_entry.id   AF-A0A1Q7VSV7-F1
#
_cell.length_a   1.000
_cell.length_b   1.000
_cell.length_c   1.000
_cell.angle_alpha   90.00
_cell.angle_beta   90.00
_cell.angle_gamma   90.00
#
_symmetry.space_group_name_H-M   'P 1'
#
loop_
_entity.id
_entity.type
_entity.pdbx_description
1 polymer ?
#
loop_
_entity_poly.entity_id
_entity_poly.type
_entity_poly.pdbx_seq_one_letter_code
_entity_poly.pdbx_strand_id
1 'polypeptide(L)' 'MAAAVDADKRAQVDLGQHKGPSVVDLLVAATAEAWGLTVLHVDADFETIARVTSVRTLRADKP' A
#
# COMPACT_ATOMS: atom_id res chain seq x y z
N MET A 1 12.66 -13.45 2.11
CA MET A 1 12.57 -12.08 1.57
C MET A 1 11.59 -11.26 2.42
N ALA A 2 11.90 -11.14 3.72
CA ALA A 2 11.01 -10.56 4.75
C ALA A 2 11.47 -9.16 5.23
N ALA A 3 12.49 -8.58 4.58
CA ALA A 3 13.20 -7.42 5.09
C ALA A 3 12.61 -6.05 4.69
N ALA A 4 11.75 -5.99 3.67
CA ALA A 4 11.20 -4.71 3.19
C ALA A 4 9.96 -4.25 3.99
N VAL A 5 9.18 -5.19 4.53
CA VAL A 5 7.93 -4.88 5.23
C VAL A 5 8.18 -4.32 6.65
N ASP A 6 9.33 -4.61 7.25
CA ASP A 6 9.64 -4.23 8.64
C ASP A 6 10.13 -2.77 8.79
N ALA A 7 10.71 -2.19 7.75
CA ALA A 7 11.22 -0.81 7.79
C ALA A 7 10.09 0.23 7.63
N ASP A 8 9.06 -0.10 6.84
CA ASP A 8 7.95 0.80 6.53
C ASP A 8 6.88 0.81 7.64
N LYS A 9 6.70 -0.32 8.33
CA LYS A 9 5.72 -0.53 9.40
C LYS A 9 5.85 0.42 10.59
N ARG A 10 7.06 0.92 10.91
CA ARG A 10 7.27 1.79 12.08
C ARG A 10 6.90 3.24 11.84
N ALA A 11 6.87 3.70 10.59
CA ALA A 11 6.61 5.11 10.29
C ALA A 11 5.11 5.48 10.41
N GLN A 12 4.21 4.50 10.33
CA GLN A 12 2.77 4.74 10.20
C GLN A 12 1.93 4.41 11.45
N VAL A 13 2.47 3.64 12.40
CA VAL A 13 1.72 3.16 13.56
C VAL A 13 1.42 4.26 14.59
N ASP A 14 2.13 5.39 14.57
CA ASP A 14 1.93 6.50 15.50
C ASP A 14 0.91 7.56 15.07
N LEU A 15 0.31 7.44 13.89
CA LEU A 15 -0.61 8.46 13.35
C LEU A 15 -2.04 7.94 13.28
N GLY A 16 -2.69 7.83 14.44
CA GLY A 16 -4.13 7.67 14.58
C GLY A 16 -4.92 8.89 14.07
N GLN A 17 -4.81 9.20 12.78
CA GLN A 17 -5.50 10.30 12.10
C GLN A 17 -5.96 9.86 10.71
N HIS A 18 -7.14 10.36 10.32
CA HIS A 18 -7.87 10.12 9.06
C HIS A 18 -7.16 10.60 7.76
N LYS A 19 -5.84 10.43 7.63
CA LYS A 19 -5.03 10.94 6.49
C LYS A 19 -3.83 10.07 6.13
N GLY A 20 -3.90 8.75 6.31
CA GLY A 20 -2.88 7.82 5.82
C GLY A 20 -3.49 6.45 5.51
N PRO A 21 -2.79 5.63 4.69
CA PRO A 21 -3.26 4.30 4.33
C PRO A 21 -3.64 3.47 5.55
N SER A 22 -4.76 2.77 5.48
CA SER A 22 -5.16 1.89 6.56
C SER A 22 -4.20 0.70 6.65
N VAL A 23 -4.18 0.04 7.82
CA VAL A 23 -3.43 -1.21 8.00
C VAL A 23 -3.85 -2.27 6.97
N VAL A 24 -5.12 -2.27 6.56
CA VAL A 24 -5.62 -3.20 5.54
C VAL A 24 -5.01 -2.89 4.18
N ASP A 25 -4.91 -1.61 3.80
CA ASP A 25 -4.32 -1.20 2.52
C ASP A 25 -2.85 -1.60 2.43
N LEU A 26 -2.09 -1.45 3.52
CA LEU A 26 -0.70 -1.89 3.60
C LEU A 26 -0.56 -3.40 3.43
N LEU A 27 -1.44 -4.19 4.08
CA LEU A 27 -1.41 -5.64 3.96
C LEU A 27 -1.74 -6.10 2.53
N VAL A 28 -2.72 -5.46 1.90
CA VAL A 28 -3.09 -5.74 0.51
C VAL A 28 -1.95 -5.37 -0.43
N ALA A 29 -1.35 -4.19 -0.27
CA ALA A 29 -0.24 -3.73 -1.10
C ALA A 29 1.01 -4.60 -0.94
N ALA A 30 1.40 -4.93 0.30
CA ALA A 30 2.54 -5.79 0.57
C ALA A 30 2.34 -7.21 -0.01
N THR A 31 1.11 -7.73 0.03
CA THR A 31 0.78 -9.00 -0.61
C THR A 31 0.91 -8.87 -2.13
N ALA A 32 0.37 -7.82 -2.74
CA ALA A 32 0.49 -7.65 -4.17
C ALA A 32 1.96 -7.49 -4.61
N GLU A 33 2.76 -6.73 -3.87
CA GLU A 33 4.20 -6.57 -4.15
C GLU A 33 4.96 -7.90 -4.04
N ALA A 34 4.75 -8.65 -2.94
CA ALA A 34 5.45 -9.91 -2.70
C ALA A 34 5.16 -10.99 -3.76
N TRP A 35 4.00 -10.92 -4.40
CA TRP A 35 3.56 -11.88 -5.40
C TRP A 35 3.56 -11.33 -6.84
N GLY A 36 4.05 -10.10 -7.04
CA GLY A 36 4.09 -9.46 -8.35
C GLY A 36 2.70 -9.26 -8.97
N LEU A 37 1.68 -8.97 -8.16
CA LEU A 37 0.32 -8.69 -8.59
C LEU A 37 0.11 -7.17 -8.78
N THR A 38 -1.02 -6.82 -9.40
CA THR A 38 -1.48 -5.42 -9.52
C THR A 38 -2.72 -5.25 -8.63
N VAL A 39 -2.69 -4.25 -7.75
CA VAL A 39 -3.87 -3.88 -6.95
C VAL A 39 -4.84 -3.09 -7.81
N LEU A 40 -6.04 -3.64 -8.05
CA LEU A 40 -7.15 -2.91 -8.63
C LEU A 40 -7.94 -2.22 -7.50
N HIS A 41 -8.07 -0.90 -7.53
CA HIS A 41 -8.69 -0.14 -6.43
C HIS A 41 -9.49 1.08 -6.88
N VAL A 42 -10.27 1.66 -5.96
CA VAL A 42 -10.92 2.98 -6.08
C VAL A 42 -10.57 3.87 -4.86
N ASP A 43 -9.44 3.58 -4.22
CA ASP A 43 -8.95 4.30 -3.04
C ASP A 43 -7.66 5.06 -3.36
N ALA A 44 -7.56 6.34 -2.95
CA ALA A 44 -6.35 7.14 -3.18
C ALA A 44 -5.15 6.66 -2.35
N ASP A 45 -5.37 5.91 -1.27
CA ASP A 45 -4.28 5.47 -0.38
C ASP A 45 -3.33 4.48 -1.07
N PHE A 46 -3.81 3.68 -2.02
CA PHE A 46 -2.94 2.82 -2.83
C PHE A 46 -2.01 3.62 -3.76
N GLU A 47 -2.42 4.80 -4.23
CA GLU A 47 -1.52 5.69 -4.97
C GLU A 47 -0.43 6.26 -4.05
N THR A 48 -0.77 6.56 -2.79
CA THR A 48 0.19 7.00 -1.78
C THR A 48 1.20 5.89 -1.45
N ILE A 49 0.72 4.64 -1.28
CA ILE A 49 1.59 3.48 -1.04
C ILE A 49 2.52 3.21 -2.25
N ALA A 50 2.00 3.30 -3.47
CA ALA A 50 2.79 3.07 -4.69
C ALA A 50 3.88 4.11 -4.94
N ARG A 51 3.86 5.26 -4.25
CA ARG A 51 4.93 6.27 -4.32
C ARG A 51 6.19 5.86 -3.56
N VAL A 52 6.05 4.99 -2.56
CA VAL A 52 7.14 4.59 -1.65
C VAL A 52 7.46 3.09 -1.72
N THR A 53 6.64 2.30 -2.42
CA THR A 53 6.84 0.86 -2.65
C THR A 53 6.93 0.55 -4.14
N SER A 54 7.21 -0.71 -4.50
CA SER A 54 7.20 -1.17 -5.89
C SER A 54 5.87 -1.81 -6.31
N VAL A 55 4.81 -1.67 -5.49
CA VAL A 55 3.50 -2.25 -5.79
C VAL A 55 2.91 -1.62 -7.05
N ARG A 56 2.36 -2.47 -7.93
CA ARG A 56 1.62 -1.98 -9.10
C ARG A 56 0.17 -1.73 -8.70
N THR A 57 -0.38 -0.62 -9.16
CA THR A 57 -1.78 -0.25 -8.91
C THR A 57 -2.50 0.15 -10.18
N LEU A 58 -3.81 -0.09 -10.23
CA LEU A 58 -4.72 0.33 -11.29
C LEU A 58 -6.01 0.85 -10.67
N ARG A 59 -6.46 2.03 -11.12
CA ARG A 59 -7.76 2.56 -10.70
C ARG A 59 -8.88 1.95 -11.54
N ALA A 60 -9.87 1.36 -10.89
CA ALA A 60 -11.01 0.75 -11.58
C ALA A 60 -12.01 1.79 -12.11
N ASP A 61 -11.99 3.01 -11.58
CA ASP A 61 -12.89 4.10 -11.92
C ASP A 61 -12.31 5.09 -12.94
N LYS A 62 -11.07 4.85 -13.40
CA LYS A 62 -10.42 5.63 -14.45
C LYS A 62 -9.99 4.69 -15.58
N PRO A 63 -10.38 4.98 -16.83
CA PRO A 63 -9.97 4.17 -17.98
C PRO A 63 -8.46 4.27 -18.24
#